data_AF-A0A0H4BF89-F1
#
_entry.id   AF-A0A0H4BF89-F1
#
_cell.length_a   1.000
_cell.length_b   1.000
_cell.length_c   1.000
_cell.angle_alpha   90.00
_cell.angle_beta   90.00
_cell.angle_gamma   90.00
#
_symmetry.space_group_name_H-M   'P 1'
#
loop_
_entity.id
_entity.type
_entity.pdbx_description
1 polymer ?
#
loop_
_entity_poly.entity_id
_entity_poly.type
_entity_poly.pdbx_seq_one_letter_code
_entity_poly.pdbx_strand_id
1 'polypeptide(L)' 'MDGGLSLIVTSQNMVHPSQYLVTDGHIYKRIEIPNASSKQWRLEELEIEEAILSMISDFGVRSDEPQSLS' A
#
# COMPACT_ATOMS: atom_id res chain seq x y z
N MET A 1 0.12 -31.05 -10.10
CA MET A 1 0.08 -30.59 -8.70
C MET A 1 0.94 -29.35 -8.67
N ASP A 2 0.32 -28.20 -8.90
CA ASP A 2 1.04 -26.92 -9.05
C ASP A 2 1.44 -26.40 -7.68
N GLY A 3 2.74 -26.43 -7.43
CA GLY A 3 3.35 -25.90 -6.22
C GLY A 3 3.26 -24.38 -6.21
N GLY A 4 2.30 -23.85 -5.46
CA GLY A 4 2.15 -22.42 -5.23
C GLY A 4 3.39 -21.86 -4.52
N LEU A 5 4.12 -20.98 -5.19
CA LEU A 5 5.22 -20.21 -4.61
C LEU A 5 4.64 -19.23 -3.59
N SER A 6 4.78 -19.53 -2.30
CA SER A 6 4.50 -18.57 -1.23
C SER A 6 5.80 -17.86 -0.87
N LEU A 7 5.89 -16.57 -1.22
CA LEU A 7 7.00 -15.71 -0.80
C LEU A 7 6.64 -15.09 0.55
N ILE A 8 7.28 -15.54 1.63
CA ILE A 8 7.15 -14.95 2.95
C ILE A 8 8.37 -14.06 3.19
N VAL A 9 8.17 -12.74 3.14
CA VAL A 9 9.21 -11.75 3.48
C VAL A 9 9.03 -11.34 4.94
N THR A 10 9.95 -11.76 5.81
CA THR A 10 10.02 -11.30 7.21
C THR A 10 11.26 -10.41 7.39
N SER A 11 11.06 -9.09 7.49
CA SER A 11 12.11 -8.14 7.86
C SER A 11 11.77 -7.51 9.21
N GLN A 12 12.72 -7.46 10.14
CA GLN A 12 12.54 -7.01 11.53
C GLN A 12 12.42 -5.48 11.68
N ASN A 13 12.58 -4.73 10.59
CA ASN A 13 11.97 -3.41 10.43
C ASN A 13 10.72 -3.63 9.60
N MET A 14 9.53 -3.44 10.17
CA MET A 14 8.29 -3.42 9.39
C MET A 14 8.36 -2.22 8.44
N VAL A 15 9.01 -2.41 7.29
CA VAL A 15 8.92 -1.51 6.15
C VAL A 15 7.42 -1.40 5.90
N HIS A 16 6.88 -0.20 6.08
CA HIS A 16 5.48 0.06 5.75
C HIS A 16 5.27 -0.50 4.35
N PRO A 17 4.34 -1.45 4.15
CA PRO A 17 4.20 -2.08 2.84
C PRO A 17 4.06 -0.98 1.81
N SER A 18 4.84 -1.08 0.74
CA SER A 18 4.74 -0.15 -0.40
C SER A 18 3.29 -0.10 -0.81
N GLN A 19 2.69 1.09 -0.75
CA GLN A 19 1.26 1.28 -1.02
C GLN A 19 0.94 1.13 -2.51
N TYR A 20 1.97 1.15 -3.36
CA TYR A 20 1.85 1.06 -4.81
C TYR A 20 2.76 -0.04 -5.37
N LEU A 21 2.27 -0.73 -6.40
CA LEU A 21 3.00 -1.69 -7.22
C LEU A 21 2.97 -1.18 -8.67
N VAL A 22 4.14 -1.12 -9.32
CA VAL A 22 4.25 -0.78 -10.74
C VAL A 22 4.88 -1.97 -11.45
N THR A 23 4.18 -2.51 -12.44
CA THR A 23 4.64 -3.67 -13.22
C THR A 23 4.02 -3.63 -14.61
N ASP A 24 4.80 -3.97 -15.63
CA ASP A 24 4.33 -4.06 -17.03
C ASP A 24 3.60 -2.80 -17.55
N GLY A 25 4.00 -1.61 -17.07
CA GLY A 25 3.32 -0.35 -17.43
C GLY A 25 2.03 -0.07 -16.67
N HIS A 26 1.57 -0.99 -15.82
CA HIS A 26 0.39 -0.85 -14.98
C HIS A 26 0.77 -0.40 -13.57
N ILE A 27 -0.13 0.37 -12.94
CA ILE A 27 0.03 0.89 -11.59
C ILE A 27 -1.12 0.38 -10.73
N TYR A 28 -0.78 -0.17 -9.57
CA TYR A 28 -1.75 -0.72 -8.62
C TYR A 28 -1.59 -0.09 -7.25
N LYS A 29 -2.69 0.28 -6.61
CA LYS A 29 -2.74 0.71 -5.21
C LYS A 29 -3.23 -0.42 -4.32
N ARG A 30 -2.56 -0.61 -3.20
CA ARG A 30 -2.98 -1.53 -2.14
C ARG A 30 -4.12 -0.89 -1.34
N ILE A 31 -5.30 -1.52 -1.34
CA ILE A 31 -6.49 -1.09 -0.62
C ILE A 31 -6.81 -2.10 0.47
N GLU A 32 -6.84 -1.65 1.74
CA GLU A 32 -7.30 -2.47 2.86
C GLU A 32 -8.82 -2.71 2.75
N ILE A 33 -9.27 -3.94 2.99
CA ILE A 33 -10.70 -4.26 2.97
C ILE A 33 -11.28 -3.93 4.35
N PRO A 34 -12.21 -2.97 4.45
CA PRO A 34 -12.82 -2.64 5.74
C PRO A 34 -13.62 -3.83 6.28
N ASN A 35 -13.60 -4.02 7.60
CA ASN A 35 -14.30 -5.09 8.32
C ASN A 35 -13.83 -6.52 8.03
N ALA A 36 -12.67 -6.72 7.39
CA ALA A 36 -12.06 -8.03 7.29
C ALA A 36 -11.51 -8.48 8.66
N SER A 37 -11.73 -9.76 9.01
CA SER A 37 -11.24 -10.37 10.27
C SER A 37 -9.72 -10.54 10.33
N SER A 38 -9.04 -10.29 9.21
CA SER A 38 -7.59 -10.38 9.03
C SER A 38 -7.12 -9.20 8.18
N LYS A 39 -5.80 -8.95 8.12
CA LYS A 39 -5.18 -7.90 7.28
C LYS A 39 -5.34 -8.20 5.78
N GLN A 40 -6.58 -8.27 5.32
CA GLN A 40 -6.93 -8.51 3.92
C GLN A 40 -6.87 -7.20 3.16
N TRP A 41 -6.25 -7.29 2.00
CA TRP A 41 -6.09 -6.17 1.09
C TRP A 41 -6.26 -6.69 -0.34
N ARG A 42 -6.55 -5.77 -1.24
CA ARG A 42 -6.58 -6.02 -2.69
C ARG A 42 -5.69 -5.02 -3.41
N LEU A 43 -5.35 -5.34 -4.66
CA LEU A 43 -4.78 -4.39 -5.59
C LEU A 43 -5.90 -3.82 -6.44
N GLU A 44 -5.94 -2.50 -6.53
CA GLU A 44 -6.81 -1.75 -7.42
C GLU A 44 -5.93 -1.08 -8.47
N GLU A 45 -6.17 -1.37 -9.74
CA GLU A 45 -5.45 -0.74 -10.84
C GLU A 45 -5.87 0.72 -10.95
N LEU A 46 -4.91 1.59 -11.19
CA LEU A 46 -5.12 3.01 -11.36
C LEU A 46 -4.61 3.45 -12.72
N GLU A 47 -5.35 4.35 -13.36
CA GLU A 47 -4.83 5.13 -14.46
C GLU A 47 -3.70 6.04 -13.98
N ILE A 48 -2.79 6.44 -14.87
CA ILE A 48 -1.60 7.22 -14.52
C ILE A 48 -1.95 8.53 -13.81
N GLU A 49 -3.00 9.22 -14.23
CA GLU A 49 -3.45 10.48 -13.63
C GLU A 49 -3.95 10.26 -12.20
N GLU A 50 -4.76 9.22 -11.97
CA GLU A 50 -5.28 8.86 -10.66
C GLU A 50 -4.16 8.43 -9.71
N ALA A 51 -3.19 7.66 -10.21
CA ALA A 51 -2.02 7.25 -9.46
C ALA A 51 -1.20 8.44 -8.98
N ILE A 52 -0.93 9.42 -9.85
CA ILE A 52 -0.17 10.63 -9.50
C ILE A 52 -0.90 11.43 -8.42
N LEU A 53 -2.20 11.70 -8.61
CA LEU A 53 -3.01 12.43 -7.63
C LEU A 53 -3.02 11.71 -6.28
N SER A 54 -3.24 10.40 -6.30
CA SER A 54 -3.26 9.55 -5.12
C SER A 54 -1.91 9.57 -4.37
N MET A 55 -0.78 9.50 -5.09
CA MET A 55 0.55 9.56 -4.50
C MET A 55 0.84 10.92 -3.85
N ILE A 56 0.40 12.02 -4.48
CA ILE A 56 0.55 13.37 -3.93
C ILE A 56 -0.29 13.53 -2.66
N SER A 57 -1.55 13.07 -2.68
CA SER A 57 -2.45 13.13 -1.52
C SER A 57 -1.93 12.31 -0.34
N ASP A 58 -1.43 11.09 -0.58
CA ASP A 58 -0.89 10.23 0.47
C ASP A 58 0.39 10.84 1.12
N PHE A 59 1.13 11.67 0.37
CA PHE A 59 2.29 12.42 0.88
C PHE A 59 1.90 13.65 1.72
N GLY A 60 0.84 14.37 1.31
CA GLY A 60 0.39 15.61 1.97
C GLY A 60 -0.13 15.42 3.40
N VAL A 61 -0.48 14.20 3.80
CA VAL A 61 -0.97 13.87 5.16
C VAL A 61 0.18 13.81 6.20
N ARG A 62 1.45 13.79 5.77
CA ARG A 62 2.59 13.61 6.71
C ARG A 62 3.11 14.88 7.37
N SER A 63 2.54 16.05 7.08
CA SER A 63 3.05 17.34 7.56
C SER A 63 1.92 18.18 8.18
N ASP A 64 1.52 17.88 9.41
CA ASP A 64 1.04 18.84 10.44
C ASP A 64 0.28 18.12 11.58
N GLU A 65 0.98 17.31 12.38
CA GLU A 65 0.49 17.02 13.73
C GLU A 65 1.60 17.34 14.73
N PRO A 66 1.52 18.46 15.47
CA PRO A 66 2.42 18.67 16.59
C PRO A 66 2.11 17.60 17.62
N GLN A 67 3.09 16.74 17.90
CA GLN A 67 3.04 15.83 19.05
C GLN A 67 2.81 16.68 20.30
N SER A 68 1.58 16.65 20.82
CA SER A 68 1.28 17.17 22.15
C SER A 68 2.05 16.33 23.16
N LEU A 69 3.24 16.79 23.52
CA LEU A 69 3.99 16.33 24.68
C LEU A 69 3.20 16.77 25.92
N SER A 70 2.59 15.80 26.58
CA SER A 70 2.09 15.94 27.96
C SER A 70 3.26 15.93 28.94
#